data_AF-A0A9P4M2C9-F1
#
_entry.id   AF-A0A9P4M2C9-F1
#
_cell.length_a   1.000
_cell.length_b   1.000
_cell.length_c   1.000
_cell.angle_alpha   90.00
_cell.angle_beta   90.00
_cell.angle_gamma   90.00
#
_symmetry.space_group_name_H-M   'P 1'
#
loop_
_entity.id
_entity.type
_entity.pdbx_description
1 polymer ?
#
loop_
_entity_poly.entity_id
_entity_poly.type
_entity_poly.pdbx_seq_one_letter_code
_entity_poly.pdbx_strand_id
1 'polypeptide(L)' 'MATKVRKHAKDAPEVDGKVIQVIVGEEKAVFYVHQNLLLKSSTFFRNAINGPWKEGEEGIVRLPAHTPKSFKIYT' A
#
# COMPACT_ATOMS: atom_id res chain seq x y z
N MET A 1 -7.40 30.89 -4.66
CA MET A 1 -6.01 30.82 -5.18
C MET A 1 -5.56 29.36 -5.09
N ALA A 2 -5.47 28.62 -6.20
CA ALA A 2 -5.05 27.21 -6.19
C ALA A 2 -3.62 27.11 -6.74
N THR A 3 -2.67 26.80 -5.87
CA THR A 3 -1.26 26.65 -6.25
C THR A 3 -1.09 25.36 -7.06
N LYS A 4 -0.76 25.47 -8.34
CA LYS A 4 -0.48 24.32 -9.22
C LYS A 4 0.91 23.77 -8.90
N VAL A 5 1.00 22.91 -7.90
CA VAL A 5 2.23 22.20 -7.54
C VAL A 5 2.45 21.08 -8.54
N ARG A 6 3.46 21.22 -9.41
CA ARG A 6 3.98 20.11 -10.23
C ARG A 6 5.19 19.54 -9.49
N LYS A 7 5.08 18.35 -8.90
CA LYS A 7 6.27 17.63 -8.42
C LYS A 7 7.07 17.16 -9.64
N HIS A 8 8.40 17.15 -9.57
CA HIS A 8 9.20 16.67 -10.70
C HIS A 8 8.88 15.19 -10.94
N ALA A 9 8.95 14.74 -12.20
CA ALA A 9 8.63 13.36 -12.57
C ALA A 9 9.41 12.29 -11.79
N LYS A 10 10.62 12.63 -11.30
CA LYS A 10 11.44 11.79 -10.42
C LYS A 10 10.86 11.59 -9.01
N ASP A 11 9.97 12.48 -8.57
CA ASP A 11 9.33 12.42 -7.25
C ASP A 11 7.95 11.73 -7.33
N ALA A 12 7.55 11.28 -8.52
CA ALA A 12 6.30 10.55 -8.69
C ALA A 12 6.45 9.14 -8.11
N PRO A 13 5.44 8.63 -7.37
CA PRO A 13 5.45 7.25 -6.95
C PRO A 13 5.46 6.32 -8.16
N GLU A 14 6.36 5.34 -8.13
CA GLU A 14 6.37 4.26 -9.12
C GLU A 14 5.22 3.30 -8.84
N VAL A 15 4.28 3.21 -9.78
CA VAL A 15 3.04 2.42 -9.69
C VAL A 15 3.12 1.16 -10.57
N ASP A 16 4.23 0.44 -10.44
CA ASP A 16 4.52 -0.79 -11.17
C ASP A 16 4.52 -2.03 -10.26
N GLY A 17 4.66 -3.21 -10.86
CA GLY A 17 4.67 -4.50 -10.15
C GLY A 17 3.28 -5.10 -9.89
N LYS A 18 3.27 -6.24 -9.20
CA LYS A 18 2.05 -7.02 -8.90
C LYS A 18 1.07 -6.19 -8.06
N VAL A 19 -0.23 -6.32 -8.35
CA VAL A 19 -1.28 -5.74 -7.50
C VAL A 19 -1.54 -6.70 -6.34
N ILE A 20 -1.50 -6.19 -5.12
CA ILE A 20 -1.82 -6.94 -3.91
C ILE A 20 -3.07 -6.38 -3.23
N GLN A 21 -3.74 -7.23 -2.47
CA GLN A 21 -4.94 -6.90 -1.72
C GLN A 21 -4.56 -6.51 -0.29
N VAL A 22 -5.04 -5.36 0.19
CA VAL A 22 -4.90 -4.94 1.59
C VAL A 22 -6.28 -4.86 2.22
N ILE A 23 -6.53 -5.67 3.24
CA ILE A 23 -7.81 -5.73 3.95
C ILE A 23 -7.63 -4.97 5.27
N VAL A 24 -8.37 -3.87 5.45
CA VAL A 24 -8.17 -2.94 6.57
C VAL A 24 -9.39 -2.88 7.47
N GLY A 25 -9.14 -2.92 8.78
CA GLY A 25 -10.14 -2.76 9.82
C GLY A 25 -11.07 -3.95 9.99
N GLU A 26 -11.93 -3.86 11.00
CA GLU A 26 -12.95 -4.87 11.32
C GLU A 26 -14.00 -4.98 10.21
N GLU A 27 -14.30 -3.87 9.53
CA GLU A 27 -15.18 -3.81 8.37
C GLU A 27 -14.61 -4.52 7.13
N LYS A 28 -13.36 -4.98 7.20
CA LYS A 28 -12.64 -5.69 6.12
C LYS A 28 -12.65 -4.91 4.80
N ALA A 29 -12.42 -3.61 4.86
CA ALA A 29 -12.35 -2.78 3.67
C ALA A 29 -11.18 -3.22 2.78
N VAL A 30 -11.45 -3.48 1.51
CA VAL A 30 -10.47 -4.04 0.57
C VAL A 30 -9.86 -2.94 -0.31
N PHE A 31 -8.54 -2.91 -0.36
CA PHE A 31 -7.76 -2.03 -1.22
C PHE A 31 -6.89 -2.86 -2.18
N TYR A 32 -6.77 -2.41 -3.42
CA TYR A 32 -5.87 -2.99 -4.41
C TYR A 32 -4.75 -2.00 -4.68
N VAL A 33 -3.52 -2.39 -4.37
CA VAL A 33 -2.37 -1.48 -4.40
C VAL A 33 -1.19 -2.17 -5.10
N HIS A 34 -0.43 -1.42 -5.88
CA HIS A 34 0.81 -1.92 -6.47
C HIS A 34 1.82 -2.26 -5.37
N GLN A 35 2.41 -3.45 -5.46
CA GLN A 35 3.37 -3.96 -4.50
C GLN A 35 4.58 -3.02 -4.36
N ASN A 36 5.16 -2.56 -5.46
CA ASN A 36 6.37 -1.73 -5.41
C ASN A 36 6.12 -0.38 -4.72
N LEU A 37 4.89 0.15 -4.83
CA LEU A 37 4.47 1.33 -4.10
C LEU A 37 4.52 1.10 -2.58
N LEU A 38 4.01 -0.04 -2.10
CA LEU A 38 4.00 -0.39 -0.67
C LEU A 38 5.40 -0.72 -0.14
N LEU A 39 6.23 -1.42 -0.92
CA LEU A 39 7.60 -1.79 -0.54
C LEU A 39 8.54 -0.59 -0.36
N LYS A 40 8.30 0.48 -1.13
CA LYS A 40 9.07 1.74 -1.04
C LYS A 40 8.60 2.62 0.11
N SER A 41 7.30 2.58 0.42
CA SER A 41 6.67 3.48 1.37
C SER A 41 6.67 2.97 2.81
N SER A 42 6.85 1.66 3.06
CA SER A 42 6.94 1.12 4.43
C SER A 42 7.81 -0.13 4.54
N THR A 43 8.64 -0.15 5.58
CA THR A 43 9.41 -1.34 6.00
C THR A 43 8.50 -2.48 6.47
N PHE A 44 7.31 -2.18 7.00
CA PHE A 44 6.32 -3.18 7.38
C PHE A 44 5.89 -4.00 6.16
N PHE A 45 5.42 -3.34 5.09
CA PHE A 45 5.00 -4.03 3.88
C PHE A 45 6.17 -4.74 3.19
N ARG A 46 7.39 -4.18 3.28
CA ARG A 46 8.58 -4.88 2.80
C ARG A 46 8.78 -6.23 3.48
N ASN A 47 8.65 -6.28 4.81
CA ASN A 47 8.84 -7.51 5.56
C ASN A 47 7.66 -8.47 5.42
N ALA A 48 6.43 -7.96 5.35
CA ALA A 48 5.22 -8.76 5.19
C ALA A 48 5.16 -9.44 3.80
N ILE A 49 5.61 -8.75 2.75
CA ILE A 49 5.51 -9.23 1.37
C ILE A 49 6.74 -10.05 0.94
N ASN A 50 7.95 -9.67 1.34
CA ASN A 50 9.18 -10.37 0.94
C ASN A 50 9.62 -11.46 1.93
N GLY A 51 8.96 -11.58 3.09
CA GLY A 51 9.23 -12.65 4.03
C GLY A 51 8.61 -13.98 3.60
N PRO A 52 8.92 -15.09 4.31
CA PRO A 52 8.35 -16.42 4.04
C PRO A 52 6.88 -16.54 4.50
N TRP A 53 6.19 -15.41 4.61
CA TRP A 53 4.85 -15.33 5.20
C TRP A 53 3.81 -15.49 4.10
N LYS A 54 2.67 -16.06 4.49
CA LYS A 54 1.54 -16.34 3.60
C LYS A 54 1.07 -15.12 2.80
N GLU A 55 1.26 -13.92 3.35
CA GLU A 55 0.91 -12.64 2.73
C GLU A 55 1.72 -12.35 1.45
N GLY A 56 2.99 -12.75 1.38
CA GLY A 56 3.83 -12.64 0.18
C GLY A 56 3.41 -13.61 -0.92
N GLU A 57 3.01 -14.83 -0.56
CA GLU A 57 2.56 -15.87 -1.49
C GLU A 57 1.14 -15.62 -1.99
N GLU A 58 0.19 -15.33 -1.09
CA GLU A 58 -1.22 -15.04 -1.42
C GLU A 58 -1.39 -13.64 -2.05
N GLY A 59 -0.48 -12.71 -1.76
CA GLY A 59 -0.64 -11.31 -2.17
C GLY A 59 -1.78 -10.60 -1.43
N ILE A 60 -2.04 -10.99 -0.18
CA ILE A 60 -3.11 -10.43 0.67
C ILE A 60 -2.50 -10.03 2.01
N VAL A 61 -2.58 -8.76 2.40
CA VAL A 61 -2.15 -8.24 3.70
C VAL A 61 -3.37 -7.85 4.53
N ARG A 62 -3.43 -8.26 5.80
CA ARG A 62 -4.56 -7.98 6.70
C ARG A 62 -4.14 -7.02 7.82
N LEU A 63 -4.88 -5.93 7.97
CA LEU A 63 -4.62 -4.83 8.90
C LEU A 63 -5.83 -4.59 9.82
N PRO A 64 -6.17 -5.52 10.72
CA PRO A 64 -7.41 -5.45 11.51
C PRO A 64 -7.44 -4.29 12.52
N ALA A 65 -6.28 -3.88 13.05
CA ALA A 65 -6.17 -2.80 14.04
C ALA A 65 -6.18 -1.38 13.43
N HIS A 66 -6.17 -1.26 12.10
CA HIS A 66 -6.12 0.02 11.41
C HIS A 66 -7.48 0.40 10.83
N THR A 67 -7.74 1.69 10.69
CA THR A 67 -8.98 2.16 10.08
C THR A 67 -8.80 2.34 8.57
N PRO A 68 -9.83 2.04 7.75
CA PRO A 68 -9.78 2.26 6.30
C PRO A 68 -9.50 3.72 5.93
N LYS A 69 -9.96 4.66 6.76
CA LYS A 69 -9.73 6.10 6.58
C LYS A 69 -8.25 6.46 6.67
N SER A 70 -7.52 5.89 7.64
CA SER A 70 -6.08 6.13 7.77
C SER A 70 -5.30 5.55 6.59
N PHE A 71 -5.72 4.38 6.07
CA PHE A 71 -5.06 3.76 4.93
C PHE A 71 -5.27 4.57 3.62
N LYS A 72 -6.43 5.19 3.41
CA LYS A 72 -6.71 6.04 2.24
C LYS A 72 -5.83 7.29 2.12
N ILE A 73 -5.24 7.78 3.21
CA ILE A 73 -4.35 8.94 3.17
C ILE A 73 -3.01 8.56 2.52
N TYR A 74 -2.67 7.27 2.62
CA TYR A 74 -1.38 6.72 2.23
C TYR A 74 -1.31 6.33 0.74
N THR A 75 -2.45 6.04 0.11
CA THR A 75 -2.59 5.55 -1.27
C THR A 75 -3.27 6.59 -2.15
#